data_AF-A0A831Z731-F1
#
_entry.id   AF-A0A831Z731-F1
#
_cell.length_a   1.000
_cell.length_b   1.000
_cell.length_c   1.000
_cell.angle_alpha   90.00
_cell.angle_beta   90.00
_cell.angle_gamma   90.00
#
_symmetry.space_group_name_H-M   'P 1'
#
loop_
_entity.id
_entity.type
_entity.pdbx_description
1 polymer ?
#
loop_
_entity_poly.entity_id
_entity_poly.type
_entity_poly.pdbx_seq_one_letter_code
_entity_poly.pdbx_strand_id
1 'polypeptide(L)'
;MEQAISQLINLGEVKPRDEWLDYLQFGLNQNDVPELIKIIEDLRHNWAALHAWRALGQIGNPQAIQPLLNQFSKLCDDDWAISELCIVMGMIGQPAIEALGNYLKDKRRKEYARIMASDSLAQIVVHHPETRDTVLDVYHSYLSNPDHSAVDLNGLLISQLIDLKTTELIDEISALFQANAVDIQICGDFEDVQIAMGLLQQRKTPKPDYRSTGMKKLAETMQMLEKNKADDGIPGNYQRIDHYLDRYGSDESILCISELDGYFSAIVCAPEMILPSQWMLGIWGGEEFSPEWESVQHAQEFNSLILNHYNEVLQSFQNDFFSPLYLEGQFEGKTTMIVDEWCTGFWRGYLLWLDEENKNDPVTQSAVHTIYPFATEKGFEILEILSKNEIISLQKQIEPAVIKLYQRNNASYLQSLKKTETFKRNQPKVGRNEPCPCGSGKKYKKCCLH
;
A
#
# COMPACT_ATOMS: atom_id res chain seq x y z
N MET A 1 16.89 7.11 41.11
CA MET A 1 17.01 6.09 40.04
C MET A 1 15.73 5.28 39.93
N GLU A 2 15.35 4.45 40.92
CA GLU A 2 14.14 3.60 40.81
C GLU A 2 12.83 4.36 40.55
N GLN A 3 12.68 5.59 41.07
CA GLN A 3 11.43 6.34 40.92
C GLN A 3 11.14 6.80 39.48
N ALA A 4 12.16 7.21 38.70
CA ALA A 4 11.97 7.74 37.35
C ALA A 4 11.66 6.61 36.35
N ILE A 5 12.40 5.50 36.42
CA ILE A 5 12.11 4.29 35.64
C ILE A 5 10.73 3.72 36.00
N SER A 6 10.39 3.67 37.29
CA SER A 6 9.08 3.21 37.73
C SER A 6 7.94 4.10 37.22
N GLN A 7 8.12 5.42 37.20
CA GLN A 7 7.16 6.35 36.60
C GLN A 7 7.00 6.08 35.10
N LEU A 8 8.10 5.93 34.37
CA LEU A 8 8.09 5.66 32.92
C LEU A 8 7.29 4.39 32.57
N ILE A 9 7.46 3.31 33.33
CA ILE A 9 6.75 2.04 33.11
C ILE A 9 5.24 2.19 33.31
N ASN A 10 4.80 3.18 34.11
CA ASN A 10 3.40 3.40 34.46
C ASN A 10 2.72 4.52 33.64
N LEU A 11 3.38 5.09 32.63
CA LEU A 11 2.83 6.21 31.84
C LEU A 11 1.62 5.83 30.97
N GLY A 12 1.37 4.53 30.76
CA GLY A 12 0.26 4.07 29.93
C GLY A 12 0.56 4.28 28.45
N GLU A 13 -0.47 4.53 27.64
CA GLU A 13 -0.33 4.68 26.19
C GLU A 13 0.52 5.90 25.78
N VAL A 14 1.36 5.72 24.75
CA VAL A 14 2.18 6.80 24.21
C VAL A 14 1.35 7.81 23.41
N LYS A 15 1.68 9.08 23.54
CA LYS A 15 1.08 10.16 22.73
C LYS A 15 1.66 10.21 21.31
N PRO A 16 0.91 10.74 20.33
CA PRO A 16 1.38 10.95 18.96
C PRO A 16 2.60 11.88 18.91
N ARG A 17 3.27 11.93 17.75
CA ARG A 17 4.59 12.55 17.58
C ARG A 17 4.68 14.01 18.00
N ASP A 18 3.66 14.79 17.67
CA ASP A 18 3.52 16.20 18.00
C ASP A 18 3.29 16.46 19.50
N GLU A 19 2.98 15.40 20.25
CA GLU A 19 2.75 15.42 21.70
C GLU A 19 3.76 14.55 22.47
N TRP A 20 4.97 14.33 21.92
CA TRP A 20 6.01 13.60 22.64
C TRP A 20 6.32 14.26 23.99
N LEU A 21 6.28 13.44 25.04
CA LEU A 21 6.65 13.89 26.38
C LEU A 21 8.13 14.28 26.42
N ASP A 22 8.45 15.28 27.25
CA ASP A 22 9.81 15.56 27.67
C ASP A 22 10.19 14.55 28.77
N TYR A 23 10.84 13.47 28.38
CA TYR A 23 11.17 12.37 29.28
C TYR A 23 12.22 12.77 30.32
N LEU A 24 13.01 13.81 30.04
CA LEU A 24 14.01 14.33 30.96
C LEU A 24 13.36 15.01 32.17
N GLN A 25 12.12 15.52 32.04
CA GLN A 25 11.38 16.11 33.16
C GLN A 25 11.02 15.10 34.27
N PHE A 26 11.00 13.80 33.96
CA PHE A 26 10.84 12.75 34.97
C PHE A 26 12.14 12.44 35.74
N GLY A 27 13.23 13.15 35.45
CA GLY A 27 14.54 13.00 36.11
C GLY A 27 15.44 11.92 35.50
N LEU A 28 15.08 11.39 34.33
CA LEU A 28 15.89 10.43 33.58
C LEU A 28 17.18 11.09 33.08
N ASN A 29 18.30 10.39 33.25
CA ASN A 29 19.63 10.89 32.89
C ASN A 29 20.56 9.75 32.43
N GLN A 30 21.83 10.07 32.22
CA GLN A 30 22.85 9.14 31.72
C GLN A 30 22.99 7.85 32.57
N ASN A 31 22.71 7.90 33.87
CA ASN A 31 22.81 6.74 34.76
C ASN A 31 21.67 5.73 34.57
N ASP A 32 20.55 6.14 33.96
CA ASP A 32 19.36 5.30 33.75
C ASP A 32 19.43 4.49 32.44
N VAL A 33 20.40 4.80 31.57
CA VAL A 33 20.57 4.17 30.25
C VAL A 33 20.67 2.65 30.31
N PRO A 34 21.45 2.01 31.23
CA PRO A 34 21.51 0.56 31.30
C PRO A 34 20.16 -0.10 31.61
N GLU A 35 19.31 0.55 32.40
CA GLU A 35 17.99 0.01 32.75
C GLU A 35 16.98 0.21 31.62
N LEU A 36 17.02 1.38 30.97
CA LEU A 36 16.23 1.63 29.75
C LEU A 36 16.59 0.65 28.62
N ILE A 37 17.87 0.29 28.48
CA ILE A 37 18.32 -0.75 27.53
C ILE A 37 17.68 -2.10 27.85
N LYS A 38 17.63 -2.52 29.11
CA LYS A 38 16.95 -3.78 29.48
C LYS A 38 15.47 -3.75 29.13
N ILE A 39 14.79 -2.63 29.40
CA ILE A 39 13.35 -2.48 29.11
C ILE A 39 13.07 -2.71 27.61
N ILE A 40 13.92 -2.18 26.72
CA ILE A 40 13.74 -2.34 25.27
C ILE A 40 14.20 -3.71 24.74
N GLU A 41 14.97 -4.47 25.53
CA GLU A 41 15.42 -5.82 25.18
C GLU A 41 14.46 -6.91 25.66
N ASP A 42 13.82 -6.72 26.82
CA ASP A 42 12.97 -7.71 27.49
C ASP A 42 11.50 -7.70 27.03
N LEU A 43 10.94 -6.56 26.57
CA LEU A 43 9.50 -6.42 26.33
C LEU A 43 9.15 -6.35 24.84
N ARG A 44 8.39 -7.34 24.35
CA ARG A 44 7.64 -7.22 23.09
C ARG A 44 6.41 -6.35 23.36
N HIS A 45 6.32 -5.20 22.69
CA HIS A 45 5.12 -4.38 22.50
C HIS A 45 4.31 -4.06 23.78
N ASN A 46 4.99 -3.49 24.77
CA ASN A 46 4.33 -2.81 25.90
C ASN A 46 4.75 -1.33 25.88
N TRP A 47 3.84 -0.42 26.18
CA TRP A 47 4.06 1.03 26.15
C TRP A 47 5.35 1.48 26.84
N ALA A 48 5.76 0.79 27.90
CA ALA A 48 7.03 1.03 28.59
C ALA A 48 8.27 0.97 27.66
N ALA A 49 8.31 0.04 26.70
CA ALA A 49 9.41 -0.07 25.74
C ALA A 49 9.46 1.14 24.79
N LEU A 50 8.29 1.64 24.37
CA LEU A 50 8.17 2.80 23.50
C LEU A 50 8.59 4.07 24.24
N HIS A 51 8.14 4.25 25.48
CA HIS A 51 8.62 5.32 26.34
C HIS A 51 10.14 5.23 26.57
N ALA A 52 10.69 4.03 26.72
CA ALA A 52 12.12 3.83 26.88
C ALA A 52 12.93 4.18 25.62
N TRP A 53 12.44 3.86 24.41
CA TRP A 53 13.07 4.33 23.16
C TRP A 53 13.17 5.84 23.11
N ARG A 54 12.04 6.54 23.33
CA ARG A 54 11.99 8.01 23.29
C ARG A 54 12.89 8.64 24.34
N ALA A 55 12.89 8.09 25.57
CA ALA A 55 13.79 8.53 26.63
C ALA A 55 15.28 8.33 26.26
N LEU A 56 15.66 7.16 25.73
CA LEU A 56 17.03 6.89 25.30
C LEU A 56 17.51 7.88 24.24
N GLY A 57 16.66 8.21 23.27
CA GLY A 57 16.99 9.19 22.25
C GLY A 57 17.14 10.61 22.80
N GLN A 58 16.26 11.04 23.71
CA GLN A 58 16.38 12.36 24.37
C GLN A 58 17.62 12.45 25.29
N ILE A 59 18.02 11.35 25.93
CA ILE A 59 19.25 11.28 26.73
C ILE A 59 20.50 11.35 25.83
N GLY A 60 20.42 10.82 24.62
CA GLY A 60 21.48 10.91 23.61
C GLY A 60 22.76 10.12 23.95
N ASN A 61 22.67 9.08 24.78
CA ASN A 61 23.84 8.31 25.19
C ASN A 61 24.28 7.30 24.12
N PRO A 62 25.56 7.28 23.69
CA PRO A 62 26.07 6.32 22.70
C PRO A 62 25.90 4.83 23.07
N GLN A 63 25.79 4.49 24.35
CA GLN A 63 25.54 3.11 24.81
C GLN A 63 24.20 2.56 24.29
N ALA A 64 23.24 3.42 23.96
CA ALA A 64 21.94 3.03 23.43
C ALA A 64 21.97 2.59 21.95
N ILE A 65 23.00 2.98 21.19
CA ILE A 65 23.06 2.80 19.74
C ILE A 65 22.95 1.34 19.33
N GLN A 66 23.80 0.47 19.86
CA GLN A 66 23.81 -0.94 19.46
C GLN A 66 22.53 -1.69 19.89
N PRO A 67 22.01 -1.51 21.12
CA PRO A 67 20.70 -2.04 21.49
C PRO A 67 19.55 -1.59 20.59
N LEU A 68 19.51 -0.31 20.20
CA LEU A 68 18.50 0.21 19.29
C LEU A 68 18.66 -0.37 17.87
N LEU A 69 19.88 -0.47 17.35
CA LEU A 69 20.15 -1.13 16.05
C LEU A 69 19.75 -2.61 16.05
N ASN A 70 19.84 -3.30 17.18
CA ASN A 70 19.35 -4.68 17.29
C ASN A 70 17.83 -4.76 17.11
N GLN A 71 17.09 -3.69 17.45
CA GLN A 71 15.65 -3.63 17.23
C GLN A 71 15.28 -3.48 15.76
N PHE A 72 16.11 -2.83 14.93
CA PHE A 72 15.82 -2.63 13.50
C PHE A 72 15.55 -3.97 12.80
N SER A 73 16.37 -4.99 13.06
CA SER A 73 16.15 -6.31 12.45
C SER A 73 14.90 -7.04 12.95
N LYS A 74 14.42 -6.70 14.15
CA LYS A 74 13.23 -7.31 14.77
C LYS A 74 11.94 -6.60 14.35
N LEU A 75 12.02 -5.30 14.09
CA LEU A 75 10.88 -4.39 13.93
C LEU A 75 10.85 -3.67 12.56
N CYS A 76 11.69 -4.06 11.61
CA CYS A 76 11.66 -3.52 10.25
C CYS A 76 10.40 -3.88 9.44
N ASP A 77 9.50 -4.66 10.02
CA ASP A 77 8.20 -5.04 9.45
C ASP A 77 7.04 -4.40 10.26
N ASP A 78 7.34 -3.46 11.18
CA ASP A 78 6.39 -2.74 12.03
C ASP A 78 6.41 -1.24 11.68
N ASP A 79 5.40 -0.76 10.97
CA ASP A 79 5.37 0.61 10.41
C ASP A 79 5.46 1.71 11.47
N TRP A 80 4.98 1.44 12.69
CA TRP A 80 5.07 2.38 13.79
C TRP A 80 6.51 2.47 14.32
N ALA A 81 7.12 1.30 14.56
CA ALA A 81 8.52 1.22 15.00
C ALA A 81 9.50 1.77 13.96
N ILE A 82 9.22 1.59 12.66
CA ILE A 82 10.05 2.14 11.57
C ILE A 82 10.17 3.65 11.69
N SER A 83 9.05 4.38 11.86
CA SER A 83 9.09 5.84 11.98
C SER A 83 9.71 6.30 13.31
N GLU A 84 9.32 5.67 14.42
CA GLU A 84 9.72 6.10 15.76
C GLU A 84 11.21 5.84 16.05
N LEU A 85 11.72 4.65 15.74
CA LEU A 85 13.12 4.31 16.01
C LEU A 85 14.09 5.15 15.18
N CYS A 86 13.71 5.54 13.96
CA CYS A 86 14.53 6.42 13.12
C CYS A 86 14.68 7.81 13.74
N ILE A 87 13.60 8.37 14.29
CA ILE A 87 13.64 9.65 15.02
C ILE A 87 14.46 9.52 16.30
N VAL A 88 14.30 8.41 17.04
CA VAL A 88 15.08 8.13 18.25
C VAL A 88 16.58 8.10 17.98
N MET A 89 17.00 7.41 16.91
CA MET A 89 18.39 7.43 16.45
C MET A 89 18.80 8.83 15.98
N GLY A 90 17.90 9.57 15.33
CA GLY A 90 18.03 10.98 14.99
C GLY A 90 18.41 11.86 16.17
N MET A 91 17.70 11.73 17.30
CA MET A 91 17.96 12.51 18.51
C MET A 91 19.33 12.21 19.14
N ILE A 92 19.85 10.98 19.04
CA ILE A 92 21.19 10.63 19.53
C ILE A 92 22.29 11.41 18.77
N GLY A 93 22.08 11.66 17.48
CA GLY A 93 22.94 12.54 16.69
C GLY A 93 24.27 11.93 16.26
N GLN A 94 25.33 12.75 16.23
CA GLN A 94 26.63 12.42 15.63
C GLN A 94 27.22 11.04 16.02
N PRO A 95 27.17 10.59 17.29
CA PRO A 95 27.73 9.29 17.68
C PRO A 95 27.11 8.08 16.95
N ALA A 96 25.90 8.20 16.42
CA ALA A 96 25.21 7.12 15.72
C ALA A 96 25.57 6.98 14.24
N ILE A 97 26.17 8.01 13.62
CA ILE A 97 26.38 8.09 12.16
C ILE A 97 27.21 6.92 11.63
N GLU A 98 28.34 6.60 12.27
CA GLU A 98 29.21 5.52 11.82
C GLU A 98 28.51 4.16 11.88
N ALA A 99 27.82 3.87 13.00
CA ALA A 99 27.13 2.62 13.20
C ALA A 99 25.98 2.43 12.19
N LEU A 100 25.20 3.49 11.94
CA LEU A 100 24.13 3.51 10.93
C LEU A 100 24.68 3.35 9.51
N GLY A 101 25.78 4.04 9.18
CA GLY A 101 26.42 3.93 7.87
C GLY A 101 26.94 2.51 7.59
N ASN A 102 27.52 1.87 8.60
CA ASN A 102 27.91 0.46 8.51
C ASN A 102 26.69 -0.47 8.36
N TYR A 103 25.60 -0.19 9.07
CA TYR A 103 24.36 -0.95 8.97
C TYR A 103 23.73 -0.86 7.58
N LEU A 104 23.63 0.36 7.02
CA LEU A 104 23.13 0.63 5.67
C LEU A 104 23.88 -0.17 4.58
N LYS A 105 25.20 -0.32 4.73
CA LYS A 105 26.07 -1.01 3.77
C LYS A 105 26.07 -2.54 3.93
N ASP A 106 25.57 -3.08 5.03
CA ASP A 106 25.59 -4.52 5.30
C ASP A 106 24.48 -5.27 4.53
N LYS A 107 24.83 -5.75 3.34
CA LYS A 107 23.92 -6.52 2.46
C LYS A 107 23.38 -7.83 3.05
N ARG A 108 23.90 -8.28 4.20
CA ARG A 108 23.38 -9.47 4.91
C ARG A 108 22.10 -9.15 5.69
N ARG A 109 21.81 -7.87 5.92
CA ARG A 109 20.62 -7.39 6.63
C ARG A 109 19.42 -7.30 5.68
N LYS A 110 18.22 -7.44 6.23
CA LYS A 110 16.96 -7.18 5.50
C LYS A 110 16.99 -5.78 4.89
N GLU A 111 16.44 -5.62 3.69
CA GLU A 111 16.40 -4.34 2.98
C GLU A 111 15.73 -3.23 3.81
N TYR A 112 14.55 -3.50 4.38
CA TYR A 112 13.84 -2.53 5.23
C TYR A 112 14.59 -2.13 6.50
N ALA A 113 15.36 -3.03 7.12
CA ALA A 113 16.21 -2.66 8.26
C ALA A 113 17.36 -1.71 7.83
N ARG A 114 17.84 -1.83 6.60
CA ARG A 114 18.84 -0.91 6.03
C ARG A 114 18.19 0.42 5.63
N ILE A 115 16.94 0.41 5.18
CA ILE A 115 16.13 1.61 4.95
C ILE A 115 15.99 2.42 6.25
N MET A 116 15.67 1.76 7.37
CA MET A 116 15.63 2.43 8.68
C MET A 116 16.97 3.07 9.04
N ALA A 117 18.09 2.42 8.72
CA ALA A 117 19.41 3.02 8.94
C ALA A 117 19.64 4.25 8.06
N SER A 118 19.19 4.21 6.80
CA SER A 118 19.20 5.37 5.90
C SER A 118 18.33 6.51 6.42
N ASP A 119 17.11 6.23 6.87
CA ASP A 119 16.18 7.25 7.39
C ASP A 119 16.67 7.86 8.69
N SER A 120 17.23 7.04 9.60
CA SER A 120 17.86 7.52 10.83
C SER A 120 18.98 8.51 10.56
N LEU A 121 19.80 8.29 9.52
CA LEU A 121 20.83 9.24 9.10
C LEU A 121 20.21 10.58 8.65
N ALA A 122 19.09 10.56 7.92
CA ALA A 122 18.37 11.77 7.55
C ALA A 122 17.77 12.48 8.79
N GLN A 123 17.18 11.72 9.72
CA GLN A 123 16.67 12.27 10.99
C GLN A 123 17.79 12.90 11.83
N ILE A 124 19.01 12.36 11.80
CA ILE A 124 20.18 12.99 12.45
C ILE A 124 20.40 14.39 11.88
N VAL A 125 20.31 14.60 10.57
CA VAL A 125 20.45 15.94 9.96
C VAL A 125 19.30 16.87 10.35
N VAL A 126 18.08 16.34 10.46
CA VAL A 126 16.90 17.12 10.91
C VAL A 126 17.09 17.63 12.34
N HIS A 127 17.58 16.78 13.25
CA HIS A 127 17.76 17.11 14.67
C HIS A 127 19.08 17.84 14.96
N HIS A 128 20.13 17.58 14.17
CA HIS A 128 21.49 18.11 14.33
C HIS A 128 22.05 18.59 12.98
N PRO A 129 21.59 19.76 12.47
CA PRO A 129 21.90 20.22 11.10
C PRO A 129 23.41 20.37 10.79
N GLU A 130 24.25 20.58 11.81
CA GLU A 130 25.71 20.65 11.69
C GLU A 130 26.36 19.33 11.22
N THR A 131 25.64 18.21 11.34
CA THR A 131 26.12 16.88 10.93
C THR A 131 25.87 16.57 9.46
N ARG A 132 25.21 17.47 8.72
CA ARG A 132 24.79 17.28 7.33
C ARG A 132 25.90 16.72 6.45
N ASP A 133 27.06 17.37 6.42
CA ASP A 133 28.16 16.97 5.52
C ASP A 133 28.69 15.59 5.87
N THR A 134 28.76 15.24 7.16
CA THR A 134 29.17 13.90 7.61
C THR A 134 28.16 12.82 7.20
N VAL A 135 26.86 13.12 7.25
CA VAL A 135 25.83 12.19 6.76
C VAL A 135 25.89 12.05 5.23
N LEU A 136 26.12 13.15 4.50
CA LEU A 136 26.30 13.10 3.05
C LEU A 136 27.54 12.29 2.64
N ASP A 137 28.63 12.33 3.41
CA ASP A 137 29.79 11.46 3.18
C ASP A 137 29.42 9.98 3.31
N VAL A 138 28.53 9.63 4.25
CA VAL A 138 28.02 8.25 4.39
C VAL A 138 27.19 7.84 3.19
N TYR A 139 26.27 8.70 2.72
CA TYR A 139 25.47 8.43 1.54
C TYR A 139 26.32 8.36 0.27
N HIS A 140 27.26 9.28 0.07
CA HIS A 140 28.24 9.24 -1.02
C HIS A 140 29.00 7.90 -1.03
N SER A 141 29.48 7.47 0.14
CA SER A 141 30.19 6.21 0.27
C SER A 141 29.32 4.99 -0.05
N TYR A 142 28.01 5.02 0.26
CA TYR A 142 27.07 3.98 -0.17
C TYR A 142 26.81 4.03 -1.68
N LEU A 143 26.46 5.21 -2.20
CA LEU A 143 26.07 5.44 -3.60
C LEU A 143 27.23 5.23 -4.58
N SER A 144 28.49 5.34 -4.12
CA SER A 144 29.67 5.00 -4.92
C SER A 144 29.76 3.51 -5.27
N ASN A 145 29.14 2.63 -4.47
CA ASN A 145 29.05 1.19 -4.73
C ASN A 145 27.71 0.65 -4.20
N PRO A 146 26.60 1.01 -4.84
CA PRO A 146 25.28 0.81 -4.28
C PRO A 146 24.88 -0.66 -4.37
N ASP A 147 23.82 -1.00 -3.65
CA ASP A 147 23.20 -2.30 -3.81
C ASP A 147 22.16 -2.26 -4.93
N HIS A 148 22.57 -2.63 -6.15
CA HIS A 148 21.72 -2.51 -7.34
C HIS A 148 20.43 -3.33 -7.29
N SER A 149 20.36 -4.36 -6.44
CA SER A 149 19.13 -5.15 -6.24
C SER A 149 18.17 -4.54 -5.22
N ALA A 150 18.64 -3.62 -4.36
CA ALA A 150 17.84 -3.01 -3.30
C ALA A 150 17.14 -1.74 -3.83
N VAL A 151 16.24 -1.94 -4.78
CA VAL A 151 15.59 -0.85 -5.53
C VAL A 151 14.73 0.05 -4.65
N ASP A 152 14.18 -0.49 -3.56
CA ASP A 152 13.35 0.26 -2.61
C ASP A 152 14.22 1.11 -1.69
N LEU A 153 15.31 0.52 -1.20
CA LEU A 153 16.33 1.25 -0.45
C LEU A 153 16.90 2.42 -1.23
N ASN A 154 17.27 2.20 -2.49
CA ASN A 154 17.83 3.24 -3.35
C ASN A 154 16.81 4.36 -3.59
N GLY A 155 15.53 4.01 -3.86
CA GLY A 155 14.46 5.00 -4.05
C GLY A 155 14.17 5.83 -2.81
N LEU A 156 14.09 5.21 -1.63
CA LEU A 156 13.83 5.91 -0.37
C LEU A 156 15.01 6.78 0.06
N LEU A 157 16.25 6.34 -0.19
CA LEU A 157 17.45 7.16 0.03
C LEU A 157 17.42 8.41 -0.85
N ILE A 158 17.03 8.29 -2.13
CA ILE A 158 16.85 9.45 -3.00
C ILE A 158 15.77 10.40 -2.45
N SER A 159 14.64 9.86 -1.98
CA SER A 159 13.58 10.68 -1.34
C SER A 159 14.12 11.45 -0.14
N GLN A 160 14.93 10.82 0.71
CA GLN A 160 15.57 11.47 1.85
C GLN A 160 16.51 12.60 1.40
N LEU A 161 17.30 12.40 0.34
CA LEU A 161 18.17 13.44 -0.21
C LEU A 161 17.38 14.64 -0.77
N ILE A 162 16.20 14.39 -1.35
CA ILE A 162 15.27 15.46 -1.79
C ILE A 162 14.78 16.26 -0.58
N ASP A 163 14.34 15.59 0.49
CA ASP A 163 13.85 16.24 1.71
C ASP A 163 14.94 17.07 2.39
N LEU A 164 16.18 16.58 2.35
CA LEU A 164 17.37 17.32 2.81
C LEU A 164 17.83 18.43 1.84
N LYS A 165 17.13 18.62 0.71
CA LYS A 165 17.41 19.62 -0.33
C LYS A 165 18.86 19.59 -0.82
N THR A 166 19.39 18.39 -1.00
CA THR A 166 20.79 18.14 -1.36
C THR A 166 20.90 17.89 -2.86
N THR A 167 21.88 18.52 -3.50
CA THR A 167 22.16 18.38 -4.96
C THR A 167 23.54 17.78 -5.23
N GLU A 168 24.37 17.67 -4.20
CA GLU A 168 25.78 17.29 -4.26
C GLU A 168 26.00 15.86 -4.77
N LEU A 169 24.99 14.99 -4.65
CA LEU A 169 25.04 13.57 -5.02
C LEU A 169 24.28 13.24 -6.31
N ILE A 170 23.98 14.25 -7.13
CA ILE A 170 23.14 14.08 -8.33
C ILE A 170 23.75 13.13 -9.36
N ASP A 171 25.08 13.09 -9.48
CA ASP A 171 25.77 12.25 -10.45
C ASP A 171 25.67 10.76 -10.06
N GLU A 172 25.78 10.44 -8.78
CA GLU A 172 25.57 9.10 -8.26
C GLU A 172 24.11 8.66 -8.36
N ILE A 173 23.17 9.57 -8.09
CA ILE A 173 21.74 9.33 -8.32
C ILE A 173 21.49 9.03 -9.81
N SER A 174 22.08 9.80 -10.72
CA SER A 174 22.00 9.52 -12.17
C SER A 174 22.52 8.11 -12.50
N ALA A 175 23.63 7.69 -11.90
CA ALA A 175 24.20 6.36 -12.10
C ALA A 175 23.25 5.23 -11.64
N LEU A 176 22.52 5.43 -10.53
CA LEU A 176 21.49 4.48 -10.08
C LEU A 176 20.34 4.33 -11.09
N PHE A 177 19.81 5.44 -11.62
CA PHE A 177 18.76 5.40 -12.63
C PHE A 177 19.24 4.73 -13.93
N GLN A 178 20.47 5.04 -14.38
CA GLN A 178 21.08 4.38 -15.55
C GLN A 178 21.24 2.87 -15.36
N ALA A 179 21.46 2.43 -14.13
CA ALA A 179 21.55 1.02 -13.77
C ALA A 179 20.19 0.31 -13.56
N ASN A 180 19.06 1.03 -13.70
CA ASN A 180 17.72 0.55 -13.32
C ASN A 180 17.66 0.05 -11.86
N ALA A 181 18.42 0.69 -10.97
CA ALA A 181 18.56 0.29 -9.57
C ALA A 181 17.62 1.07 -8.62
N VAL A 182 16.57 1.69 -9.15
CA VAL A 182 15.64 2.54 -8.38
C VAL A 182 14.21 2.13 -8.72
N ASP A 183 13.40 1.91 -7.70
CA ASP A 183 11.95 1.83 -7.89
C ASP A 183 11.39 3.24 -8.11
N ILE A 184 11.11 3.55 -9.38
CA ILE A 184 10.62 4.86 -9.79
C ILE A 184 9.24 5.21 -9.21
N GLN A 185 8.53 4.24 -8.61
CA GLN A 185 7.27 4.52 -7.91
C GLN A 185 7.48 5.28 -6.60
N ILE A 186 8.69 5.24 -6.03
CA ILE A 186 9.01 5.85 -4.73
C ILE A 186 9.32 7.33 -4.89
N CYS A 187 10.28 7.67 -5.75
CA CYS A 187 10.80 9.04 -5.90
C CYS A 187 10.56 9.66 -7.28
N GLY A 188 9.81 8.98 -8.15
CA GLY A 188 9.67 9.33 -9.56
C GLY A 188 10.86 8.86 -10.40
N ASP A 189 10.89 9.29 -11.66
CA ASP A 189 12.06 9.09 -12.51
C ASP A 189 13.12 10.17 -12.28
N PHE A 190 14.25 10.08 -12.98
CA PHE A 190 15.34 11.03 -12.78
C PHE A 190 14.96 12.49 -13.09
N GLU A 191 14.05 12.75 -14.03
CA GLU A 191 13.59 14.13 -14.29
C GLU A 191 12.71 14.64 -13.14
N ASP A 192 11.88 13.79 -12.49
CA ASP A 192 11.15 14.18 -11.28
C ASP A 192 12.10 14.55 -10.14
N VAL A 193 13.14 13.73 -9.93
CA VAL A 193 14.15 13.98 -8.90
C VAL A 193 14.89 15.30 -9.18
N GLN A 194 15.28 15.55 -10.42
CA GLN A 194 15.93 16.81 -10.81
C GLN A 194 15.00 18.02 -10.61
N ILE A 195 13.70 17.89 -10.87
CA ILE A 195 12.72 18.95 -10.62
C ILE A 195 12.56 19.19 -9.12
N ALA A 196 12.41 18.13 -8.32
CA ALA A 196 12.25 18.22 -6.86
C ALA A 196 13.48 18.86 -6.19
N MET A 197 14.67 18.60 -6.72
CA MET A 197 15.94 19.21 -6.27
C MET A 197 16.20 20.60 -6.87
N GLY A 198 15.31 21.14 -7.72
CA GLY A 198 15.46 22.46 -8.34
C GLY A 198 16.52 22.55 -9.45
N LEU A 199 17.03 21.42 -9.92
CA LEU A 199 18.04 21.31 -10.98
C LEU A 199 17.42 21.36 -12.39
N LEU A 200 16.12 21.07 -12.49
CA LEU A 200 15.35 21.16 -13.73
C LEU A 200 14.05 21.94 -13.49
N GLN A 201 13.77 22.94 -14.34
CA GLN A 201 12.57 23.78 -14.19
C GLN A 201 11.30 23.09 -14.69
N GLN A 202 11.41 22.30 -15.76
CA GLN A 202 10.30 21.56 -16.35
C GLN A 202 10.81 20.31 -17.05
N ARG A 203 10.00 19.26 -16.99
CA ARG A 203 10.23 17.97 -17.64
C ARG A 203 10.46 18.12 -19.15
N LYS A 204 11.42 17.39 -19.71
CA LYS A 204 11.71 17.39 -21.16
C LYS A 204 11.10 16.18 -21.87
N THR A 205 10.82 15.11 -21.13
CA THR A 205 10.24 13.87 -21.66
C THR A 205 8.76 13.73 -21.27
N PRO A 206 7.98 12.83 -21.90
CA PRO A 206 6.66 12.47 -21.39
C PRO A 206 6.77 11.84 -19.99
N LYS A 207 5.85 12.18 -19.09
CA LYS A 207 5.83 11.64 -17.72
C LYS A 207 5.58 10.13 -17.76
N PRO A 208 6.43 9.30 -17.12
CA PRO A 208 6.22 7.86 -17.06
C PRO A 208 4.90 7.49 -16.36
N ASP A 209 4.31 6.38 -16.78
CA ASP A 209 3.19 5.78 -16.06
C ASP A 209 3.73 4.89 -14.93
N TYR A 210 3.86 5.47 -13.74
CA TYR A 210 4.35 4.74 -12.56
C TYR A 210 3.41 3.61 -12.13
N ARG A 211 2.14 3.55 -12.59
CA ARG A 211 1.18 2.49 -12.22
C ARG A 211 1.47 1.18 -12.94
N SER A 212 1.92 1.26 -14.19
CA SER A 212 2.23 0.08 -15.02
C SER A 212 3.44 -0.74 -14.52
N THR A 213 4.38 -0.11 -13.80
CA THR A 213 5.60 -0.75 -13.26
C THR A 213 5.36 -1.53 -11.97
N GLY A 214 4.46 -1.06 -11.08
CA GLY A 214 4.09 -1.78 -9.85
C GLY A 214 3.31 -3.06 -10.12
N MET A 215 2.58 -3.13 -11.24
CA MET A 215 1.84 -4.33 -11.67
C MET A 215 2.76 -5.53 -11.96
N LYS A 216 4.03 -5.30 -12.34
CA LYS A 216 5.02 -6.38 -12.52
C LYS A 216 5.51 -6.94 -11.18
N LYS A 217 5.76 -6.08 -10.20
CA LYS A 217 6.19 -6.46 -8.84
C LYS A 217 5.05 -7.18 -8.11
N LEU A 218 3.81 -6.67 -8.26
CA LEU A 218 2.58 -7.33 -7.78
C LEU A 218 2.43 -8.73 -8.38
N ALA A 219 2.62 -8.90 -9.69
CA ALA A 219 2.55 -10.21 -10.35
C ALA A 219 3.62 -11.20 -9.86
N GLU A 220 4.84 -10.73 -9.57
CA GLU A 220 5.93 -11.55 -9.01
C GLU A 220 5.69 -11.92 -7.53
N THR A 221 5.15 -10.99 -6.74
CA THR A 221 4.72 -11.23 -5.35
C THR A 221 3.53 -12.18 -5.29
N MET A 222 2.57 -12.06 -6.19
CA MET A 222 1.43 -12.98 -6.34
C MET A 222 1.91 -14.40 -6.67
N GLN A 223 2.90 -14.56 -7.54
CA GLN A 223 3.52 -15.86 -7.84
C GLN A 223 4.22 -16.52 -6.64
N MET A 224 4.73 -15.72 -5.69
CA MET A 224 5.30 -16.23 -4.43
C MET A 224 4.23 -16.60 -3.40
N LEU A 225 3.14 -15.84 -3.32
CA LEU A 225 2.03 -16.08 -2.39
C LEU A 225 1.14 -17.26 -2.83
N GLU A 226 1.02 -17.51 -4.14
CA GLU A 226 0.31 -18.67 -4.72
C GLU A 226 0.91 -20.03 -4.33
N LYS A 227 2.16 -20.07 -3.84
CA LYS A 227 2.82 -21.32 -3.40
C LYS A 227 2.38 -21.83 -2.03
N ASN A 228 1.60 -21.06 -1.26
CA ASN A 228 1.14 -21.44 0.08
C ASN A 228 -0.37 -21.70 0.11
N LYS A 229 -0.85 -22.73 -0.60
CA LYS A 229 -2.25 -23.18 -0.53
C LYS A 229 -2.49 -24.05 0.71
N ALA A 230 -3.51 -23.70 1.49
CA ALA A 230 -4.21 -24.56 2.44
C ALA A 230 -5.52 -25.11 1.80
N ASP A 231 -6.19 -26.03 2.48
CA ASP A 231 -6.72 -27.32 1.99
C ASP A 231 -8.25 -27.38 1.77
N ASP A 232 -8.86 -26.29 1.28
CA ASP A 232 -10.33 -26.15 1.28
C ASP A 232 -10.93 -25.74 -0.09
N GLY A 233 -10.10 -25.49 -1.10
CA GLY A 233 -10.55 -25.02 -2.42
C GLY A 233 -10.98 -23.54 -2.49
N ILE A 234 -11.11 -22.85 -1.35
CA ILE A 234 -11.27 -21.39 -1.25
C ILE A 234 -9.87 -20.76 -1.18
N PRO A 235 -9.57 -19.69 -1.96
CA PRO A 235 -8.30 -18.97 -1.87
C PRO A 235 -7.98 -18.51 -0.44
N GLY A 236 -6.75 -18.74 0.04
CA GLY A 236 -6.37 -18.45 1.44
C GLY A 236 -6.46 -16.96 1.84
N ASN A 237 -6.49 -16.05 0.87
CA ASN A 237 -6.79 -14.63 1.11
C ASN A 237 -8.26 -14.41 1.48
N TYR A 238 -9.21 -15.14 0.87
CA TYR A 238 -10.64 -14.99 1.18
C TYR A 238 -10.96 -15.46 2.59
N GLN A 239 -10.41 -16.62 2.98
CA GLN A 239 -10.53 -17.14 4.35
C GLN A 239 -10.00 -16.15 5.40
N ARG A 240 -8.93 -15.41 5.08
CA ARG A 240 -8.37 -14.39 5.98
C ARG A 240 -9.24 -13.14 6.04
N ILE A 241 -9.83 -12.71 4.92
CA ILE A 241 -10.80 -11.61 4.92
C ILE A 241 -11.99 -11.98 5.79
N ASP A 242 -12.59 -13.16 5.58
CA ASP A 242 -13.70 -13.65 6.41
C ASP A 242 -13.31 -13.73 7.88
N HIS A 243 -12.10 -14.18 8.21
CA HIS A 243 -11.62 -14.21 9.59
C HIS A 243 -11.63 -12.82 10.25
N TYR A 244 -11.20 -11.79 9.54
CA TYR A 244 -11.22 -10.42 10.06
C TYR A 244 -12.62 -9.85 10.17
N LEU A 245 -13.48 -10.08 9.17
CA LEU A 245 -14.88 -9.62 9.20
C LEU A 245 -15.65 -10.28 10.36
N ASP A 246 -15.46 -11.58 10.59
CA ASP A 246 -16.07 -12.31 11.70
C ASP A 246 -15.56 -11.85 13.07
N ARG A 247 -14.24 -11.60 13.18
CA ARG A 247 -13.62 -11.22 14.46
C ARG A 247 -13.97 -9.80 14.90
N TYR A 248 -14.00 -8.87 13.95
CA TYR A 248 -14.05 -7.43 14.22
C TYR A 248 -15.36 -6.76 13.79
N GLY A 249 -16.21 -7.49 13.05
CA GLY A 249 -17.48 -6.98 12.55
C GLY A 249 -18.55 -6.84 13.64
N SER A 250 -19.58 -6.08 13.29
CA SER A 250 -20.84 -5.95 14.02
C SER A 250 -22.00 -6.23 13.07
N ASP A 251 -23.24 -6.17 13.56
CA ASP A 251 -24.44 -6.33 12.73
C ASP A 251 -24.53 -5.27 11.60
N GLU A 252 -23.80 -4.16 11.73
CA GLU A 252 -23.74 -3.08 10.73
C GLU A 252 -22.59 -3.28 9.71
N SER A 253 -21.68 -4.23 9.95
CA SER A 253 -20.50 -4.47 9.11
C SER A 253 -20.83 -5.37 7.92
N ILE A 254 -19.98 -5.37 6.89
CA ILE A 254 -19.97 -6.39 5.83
C ILE A 254 -19.62 -7.72 6.49
N LEU A 255 -20.38 -8.77 6.20
CA LEU A 255 -20.33 -10.01 6.98
C LEU A 255 -19.35 -11.04 6.42
N CYS A 256 -19.13 -11.04 5.11
CA CYS A 256 -18.28 -12.04 4.45
C CYS A 256 -17.69 -11.53 3.13
N ILE A 257 -16.79 -12.33 2.55
CA ILE A 257 -16.13 -12.05 1.28
C ILE A 257 -17.11 -11.87 0.10
N SER A 258 -18.23 -12.60 0.08
CA SER A 258 -19.26 -12.47 -0.96
C SER A 258 -19.98 -11.11 -0.88
N GLU A 259 -20.33 -10.68 0.33
CA GLU A 259 -20.90 -9.35 0.54
C GLU A 259 -19.87 -8.25 0.22
N LEU A 260 -18.59 -8.45 0.55
CA LEU A 260 -17.52 -7.52 0.20
C LEU A 260 -17.32 -7.40 -1.32
N ASP A 261 -17.36 -8.52 -2.05
CA ASP A 261 -17.26 -8.56 -3.52
C ASP A 261 -18.41 -7.79 -4.18
N GLY A 262 -19.64 -7.96 -3.67
CA GLY A 262 -20.81 -7.19 -4.09
C GLY A 262 -20.65 -5.69 -3.82
N TYR A 263 -20.19 -5.34 -2.62
CA TYR A 263 -19.93 -3.96 -2.22
C TYR A 263 -18.92 -3.26 -3.14
N PHE A 264 -17.79 -3.93 -3.44
CA PHE A 264 -16.80 -3.40 -4.38
C PHE A 264 -17.32 -3.36 -5.81
N SER A 265 -18.13 -4.33 -6.24
CA SER A 265 -18.76 -4.31 -7.56
C SER A 265 -19.64 -3.08 -7.74
N ALA A 266 -20.39 -2.68 -6.72
CA ALA A 266 -21.19 -1.46 -6.75
C ALA A 266 -20.32 -0.19 -6.78
N ILE A 267 -19.21 -0.15 -6.04
CA ILE A 267 -18.26 0.98 -6.05
C ILE A 267 -17.59 1.13 -7.42
N VAL A 268 -17.19 0.02 -8.03
CA VAL A 268 -16.62 0.01 -9.40
C VAL A 268 -17.66 0.47 -10.44
N CYS A 269 -18.94 0.17 -10.20
CA CYS A 269 -20.04 0.64 -11.03
C CYS A 269 -20.40 2.12 -10.83
N ALA A 270 -19.88 2.80 -9.81
CA ALA A 270 -20.24 4.19 -9.51
C ALA A 270 -19.91 5.14 -10.69
N PRO A 271 -20.73 6.15 -10.96
CA PRO A 271 -20.49 7.13 -12.03
C PRO A 271 -19.29 8.05 -11.74
N GLU A 272 -18.96 8.24 -10.46
CA GLU A 272 -17.80 8.98 -9.99
C GLU A 272 -16.97 8.11 -9.04
N MET A 273 -15.66 8.38 -8.98
CA MET A 273 -14.76 7.66 -8.07
C MET A 273 -15.13 7.96 -6.61
N ILE A 274 -15.43 6.91 -5.85
CA ILE A 274 -15.60 6.97 -4.40
C ILE A 274 -14.22 6.80 -3.76
N LEU A 275 -13.84 7.72 -2.87
CA LEU A 275 -12.52 7.69 -2.25
C LEU A 275 -12.38 6.51 -1.27
N PRO A 276 -11.19 5.89 -1.16
CA PRO A 276 -10.93 4.82 -0.19
C PRO A 276 -11.36 5.14 1.23
N SER A 277 -11.11 6.35 1.71
CA SER A 277 -11.53 6.78 3.04
C SER A 277 -13.05 6.74 3.26
N GLN A 278 -13.87 6.80 2.20
CA GLN A 278 -15.33 6.73 2.31
C GLN A 278 -15.82 5.29 2.32
N TRP A 279 -15.39 4.49 1.34
CA TRP A 279 -15.86 3.11 1.27
C TRP A 279 -15.21 2.19 2.31
N MET A 280 -14.01 2.50 2.81
CA MET A 280 -13.40 1.72 3.91
C MET A 280 -14.21 1.82 5.20
N LEU A 281 -14.79 2.99 5.49
CA LEU A 281 -15.69 3.16 6.64
C LEU A 281 -17.02 2.43 6.42
N GLY A 282 -17.52 2.43 5.17
CA GLY A 282 -18.76 1.74 4.81
C GLY A 282 -18.70 0.20 4.95
N ILE A 283 -17.50 -0.39 4.89
CA ILE A 283 -17.29 -1.82 5.21
C ILE A 283 -17.73 -2.14 6.64
N TRP A 284 -17.53 -1.21 7.57
CA TRP A 284 -17.87 -1.42 8.98
C TRP A 284 -19.25 -0.89 9.34
N GLY A 285 -19.93 -0.21 8.41
CA GLY A 285 -21.22 0.45 8.68
C GLY A 285 -21.10 1.90 9.15
N GLY A 286 -19.88 2.44 9.29
CA GLY A 286 -19.64 3.80 9.76
C GLY A 286 -18.34 3.95 10.53
N GLU A 287 -18.01 5.18 10.92
CA GLU A 287 -16.85 5.47 11.77
C GLU A 287 -17.05 4.91 13.18
N GLU A 288 -18.28 4.96 13.70
CA GLU A 288 -18.66 4.48 15.03
C GLU A 288 -18.63 2.95 15.18
N PHE A 289 -18.68 2.23 14.05
CA PHE A 289 -18.62 0.76 14.00
C PHE A 289 -17.27 0.25 13.50
N SER A 290 -16.33 1.15 13.21
CA SER A 290 -14.99 0.79 12.78
C SER A 290 -14.24 0.07 13.91
N PRO A 291 -13.47 -0.97 13.60
CA PRO A 291 -12.95 -1.85 14.64
C PRO A 291 -11.79 -1.23 15.40
N GLU A 292 -11.76 -1.51 16.71
CA GLU A 292 -10.58 -1.34 17.54
C GLU A 292 -9.62 -2.50 17.27
N TRP A 293 -8.66 -2.28 16.38
CA TRP A 293 -7.70 -3.29 16.00
C TRP A 293 -6.80 -3.70 17.18
N GLU A 294 -6.68 -5.01 17.41
CA GLU A 294 -5.78 -5.56 18.44
C GLU A 294 -4.30 -5.25 18.14
N SER A 295 -3.98 -5.04 16.87
CA SER A 295 -2.68 -4.60 16.43
C SER A 295 -2.79 -3.85 15.11
N VAL A 296 -1.84 -2.94 14.88
CA VAL A 296 -1.69 -2.26 13.58
C VAL A 296 -1.45 -3.26 12.45
N GLN A 297 -0.79 -4.40 12.73
CA GLN A 297 -0.56 -5.46 11.76
C GLN A 297 -1.86 -6.10 11.26
N HIS A 298 -2.82 -6.36 12.14
CA HIS A 298 -4.14 -6.86 11.75
C HIS A 298 -4.87 -5.86 10.85
N ALA A 299 -4.82 -4.56 11.21
CA ALA A 299 -5.42 -3.50 10.41
C ALA A 299 -4.79 -3.41 9.00
N GLN A 300 -3.46 -3.47 8.92
CA GLN A 300 -2.72 -3.38 7.67
C GLN A 300 -2.91 -4.60 6.78
N GLU A 301 -2.92 -5.79 7.38
CA GLU A 301 -3.19 -7.03 6.68
C GLU A 301 -4.59 -6.99 6.08
N PHE A 302 -5.61 -6.65 6.88
CA PHE A 302 -6.97 -6.52 6.39
C PHE A 302 -7.07 -5.47 5.29
N ASN A 303 -6.51 -4.27 5.49
CA ASN A 303 -6.51 -3.19 4.50
C ASN A 303 -5.85 -3.63 3.18
N SER A 304 -4.73 -4.36 3.26
CA SER A 304 -4.04 -4.89 2.08
C SER A 304 -4.89 -5.94 1.36
N LEU A 305 -5.53 -6.85 2.11
CA LEU A 305 -6.41 -7.88 1.56
C LEU A 305 -7.61 -7.27 0.83
N ILE A 306 -8.31 -6.30 1.45
CA ILE A 306 -9.47 -5.66 0.84
C ILE A 306 -9.10 -4.78 -0.36
N LEU A 307 -7.96 -4.08 -0.32
CA LEU A 307 -7.47 -3.29 -1.46
C LEU A 307 -7.10 -4.17 -2.65
N ASN A 308 -6.48 -5.31 -2.39
CA ASN A 308 -6.19 -6.29 -3.43
C ASN A 308 -7.48 -6.83 -4.04
N HIS A 309 -8.46 -7.19 -3.21
CA HIS A 309 -9.74 -7.68 -3.70
C HIS A 309 -10.51 -6.61 -4.51
N TYR A 310 -10.54 -5.35 -4.04
CA TYR A 310 -11.10 -4.24 -4.82
C TYR A 310 -10.46 -4.12 -6.21
N ASN A 311 -9.13 -4.22 -6.28
CA ASN A 311 -8.39 -4.15 -7.55
C ASN A 311 -8.69 -5.35 -8.46
N GLU A 312 -8.87 -6.55 -7.90
CA GLU A 312 -9.28 -7.76 -8.63
C GLU A 312 -10.68 -7.57 -9.26
N VAL A 313 -11.64 -7.08 -8.47
CA VAL A 313 -12.99 -6.76 -8.95
C VAL A 313 -12.93 -5.73 -10.07
N LEU A 314 -12.23 -4.61 -9.88
CA LEU A 314 -12.05 -3.58 -10.91
C LEU A 314 -11.46 -4.13 -12.20
N GLN A 315 -10.41 -4.96 -12.10
CA GLN A 315 -9.78 -5.58 -13.27
C GLN A 315 -10.71 -6.54 -14.00
N SER A 316 -11.57 -7.25 -13.28
CA SER A 316 -12.53 -8.17 -13.90
C SER A 316 -13.53 -7.46 -14.81
N PHE A 317 -14.00 -6.28 -14.40
CA PHE A 317 -14.85 -5.42 -15.23
C PHE A 317 -14.08 -4.85 -16.43
N GLN A 318 -12.86 -4.36 -16.22
CA GLN A 318 -12.06 -3.73 -17.28
C GLN A 318 -11.65 -4.69 -18.41
N ASN A 319 -11.54 -5.97 -18.09
CA ASN A 319 -11.08 -7.01 -19.02
C ASN A 319 -12.23 -7.94 -19.48
N ASP A 320 -13.49 -7.54 -19.27
CA ASP A 320 -14.69 -8.25 -19.71
C ASP A 320 -14.79 -9.72 -19.20
N PHE A 321 -14.30 -10.00 -17.99
CA PHE A 321 -14.42 -11.33 -17.35
C PHE A 321 -15.11 -11.31 -15.97
N PHE A 322 -15.74 -10.20 -15.60
CA PHE A 322 -16.49 -10.07 -14.37
C PHE A 322 -17.48 -11.22 -14.16
N SER A 323 -17.46 -11.78 -12.95
CA SER A 323 -18.43 -12.75 -12.45
C SER A 323 -18.62 -12.49 -10.96
N PRO A 324 -19.86 -12.39 -10.45
CA PRO A 324 -20.11 -12.25 -9.02
C PRO A 324 -19.53 -13.41 -8.20
N LEU A 325 -18.94 -13.11 -7.05
CA LEU A 325 -18.47 -14.12 -6.11
C LEU A 325 -19.63 -14.58 -5.19
N TYR A 326 -20.40 -15.57 -5.65
CA TYR A 326 -21.47 -16.17 -4.85
C TYR A 326 -20.95 -17.28 -3.92
N LEU A 327 -21.57 -17.41 -2.75
CA LEU A 327 -21.32 -18.54 -1.85
C LEU A 327 -22.17 -19.75 -2.25
N GLU A 328 -21.75 -20.92 -1.77
CA GLU A 328 -22.52 -22.16 -1.91
C GLU A 328 -22.96 -22.66 -0.54
N GLY A 329 -24.26 -22.96 -0.39
CA GLY A 329 -24.85 -23.56 0.80
C GLY A 329 -25.37 -24.98 0.52
N GLN A 330 -25.50 -25.79 1.56
CA GLN A 330 -26.19 -27.09 1.49
C GLN A 330 -27.63 -26.93 1.97
N PHE A 331 -28.60 -27.15 1.07
CA PHE A 331 -30.02 -27.15 1.41
C PHE A 331 -30.66 -28.45 0.92
N GLU A 332 -31.31 -29.21 1.81
CA GLU A 332 -31.92 -30.51 1.51
C GLU A 332 -30.98 -31.50 0.76
N GLY A 333 -29.68 -31.47 1.06
CA GLY A 333 -28.67 -32.33 0.43
C GLY A 333 -28.28 -31.92 -1.00
N LYS A 334 -28.61 -30.70 -1.42
CA LYS A 334 -28.17 -30.10 -2.69
C LYS A 334 -27.38 -28.82 -2.42
N THR A 335 -26.25 -28.69 -3.12
CA THR A 335 -25.52 -27.43 -3.22
C THR A 335 -26.39 -26.39 -3.92
N THR A 336 -26.63 -25.27 -3.26
CA THR A 336 -27.42 -24.15 -3.77
C THR A 336 -26.57 -22.89 -3.70
N MET A 337 -26.61 -22.10 -4.77
CA MET A 337 -25.94 -20.80 -4.85
C MET A 337 -26.69 -19.79 -3.98
N ILE A 338 -25.95 -19.08 -3.13
CA ILE A 338 -26.48 -18.01 -2.27
C ILE A 338 -26.04 -16.69 -2.87
N VAL A 339 -27.01 -15.87 -3.29
CA VAL A 339 -26.77 -14.58 -3.97
C VAL A 339 -26.98 -13.40 -3.03
N ASP A 340 -27.55 -13.66 -1.87
CA ASP A 340 -28.20 -12.74 -0.96
C ASP A 340 -27.14 -11.86 -0.29
N GLU A 341 -26.03 -12.45 0.15
CA GLU A 341 -24.87 -11.74 0.71
C GLU A 341 -24.28 -10.79 -0.34
N TRP A 342 -24.03 -11.29 -1.55
CA TRP A 342 -23.50 -10.48 -2.64
C TRP A 342 -24.43 -9.31 -2.99
N CYS A 343 -25.74 -9.56 -3.09
CA CYS A 343 -26.73 -8.54 -3.39
C CYS A 343 -26.83 -7.49 -2.28
N THR A 344 -26.75 -7.91 -1.02
CA THR A 344 -26.73 -7.02 0.15
C THR A 344 -25.53 -6.09 0.10
N GLY A 345 -24.34 -6.62 -0.20
CA GLY A 345 -23.13 -5.85 -0.39
C GLY A 345 -23.25 -4.83 -1.51
N PHE A 346 -23.73 -5.28 -2.68
CA PHE A 346 -23.97 -4.38 -3.82
C PHE A 346 -24.93 -3.26 -3.46
N TRP A 347 -26.04 -3.59 -2.79
CA TRP A 347 -27.01 -2.59 -2.36
C TRP A 347 -26.38 -1.54 -1.43
N ARG A 348 -25.57 -1.97 -0.45
CA ARG A 348 -24.84 -1.06 0.45
C ARG A 348 -23.87 -0.15 -0.31
N GLY A 349 -23.11 -0.69 -1.25
CA GLY A 349 -22.18 0.08 -2.07
C GLY A 349 -22.92 1.08 -2.98
N TYR A 350 -24.07 0.69 -3.52
CA TYR A 350 -24.94 1.56 -4.32
C TYR A 350 -25.45 2.77 -3.53
N LEU A 351 -25.78 2.60 -2.25
CA LEU A 351 -26.26 3.69 -1.40
C LEU A 351 -25.23 4.83 -1.23
N LEU A 352 -23.94 4.58 -1.42
CA LEU A 352 -22.90 5.61 -1.32
C LEU A 352 -22.93 6.64 -2.45
N TRP A 353 -23.50 6.28 -3.59
CA TRP A 353 -23.57 7.12 -4.79
C TRP A 353 -25.02 7.24 -5.30
N LEU A 354 -25.98 6.92 -4.44
CA LEU A 354 -27.41 7.11 -4.71
C LEU A 354 -27.75 8.60 -4.68
N ASP A 355 -28.19 9.11 -5.82
CA ASP A 355 -28.77 10.45 -5.97
C ASP A 355 -30.04 10.41 -6.84
N GLU A 356 -30.73 11.54 -6.96
CA GLU A 356 -31.97 11.64 -7.74
C GLU A 356 -31.78 11.43 -9.25
N GLU A 357 -30.57 11.63 -9.79
CA GLU A 357 -30.28 11.42 -11.20
C GLU A 357 -30.13 9.92 -11.49
N ASN A 358 -29.26 9.25 -10.74
CA ASN A 358 -28.93 7.84 -10.90
C ASN A 358 -30.10 6.93 -10.52
N LYS A 359 -30.88 7.29 -9.49
CA LYS A 359 -32.07 6.54 -9.08
C LYS A 359 -33.13 6.41 -10.16
N ASN A 360 -33.24 7.42 -11.03
CA ASN A 360 -34.26 7.48 -12.09
C ASN A 360 -33.73 7.00 -13.46
N ASP A 361 -32.44 6.66 -13.55
CA ASP A 361 -31.86 6.13 -14.78
C ASP A 361 -32.38 4.70 -15.07
N PRO A 362 -32.83 4.40 -16.30
CA PRO A 362 -33.36 3.09 -16.65
C PRO A 362 -32.37 1.92 -16.52
N VAL A 363 -31.07 2.14 -16.72
CA VAL A 363 -30.05 1.09 -16.58
C VAL A 363 -29.78 0.82 -15.10
N THR A 364 -29.65 1.87 -14.30
CA THR A 364 -29.55 1.77 -12.84
C THR A 364 -30.78 1.07 -12.26
N GLN A 365 -31.99 1.47 -12.64
CA GLN A 365 -33.22 0.82 -12.20
C GLN A 365 -33.28 -0.66 -12.60
N SER A 366 -32.83 -1.00 -13.80
CA SER A 366 -32.77 -2.40 -14.25
C SER A 366 -31.84 -3.24 -13.36
N ALA A 367 -30.65 -2.73 -13.02
CA ALA A 367 -29.72 -3.42 -12.13
C ALA A 367 -30.26 -3.52 -10.71
N VAL A 368 -30.73 -2.39 -10.15
CA VAL A 368 -31.34 -2.32 -8.82
C VAL A 368 -32.54 -3.27 -8.70
N HIS A 369 -33.40 -3.37 -9.71
CA HIS A 369 -34.55 -4.28 -9.69
C HIS A 369 -34.15 -5.75 -9.59
N THR A 370 -32.99 -6.13 -10.13
CA THR A 370 -32.46 -7.51 -10.01
C THR A 370 -31.82 -7.81 -8.66
N ILE A 371 -31.33 -6.78 -7.96
CA ILE A 371 -30.56 -6.88 -6.71
C ILE A 371 -31.46 -6.71 -5.48
N TYR A 372 -32.36 -5.73 -5.52
CA TYR A 372 -33.22 -5.32 -4.40
C TYR A 372 -33.97 -6.49 -3.73
N PRO A 373 -34.55 -7.46 -4.48
CA PRO A 373 -35.25 -8.60 -3.87
C PRO A 373 -34.37 -9.47 -2.97
N PHE A 374 -33.06 -9.50 -3.22
CA PHE A 374 -32.10 -10.33 -2.48
C PHE A 374 -31.30 -9.54 -1.43
N ALA A 375 -31.55 -8.25 -1.26
CA ALA A 375 -30.69 -7.34 -0.49
C ALA A 375 -31.41 -6.58 0.64
N THR A 376 -32.74 -6.63 0.68
CA THR A 376 -33.54 -5.82 1.62
C THR A 376 -34.71 -6.62 2.19
N GLU A 377 -35.14 -6.31 3.42
CA GLU A 377 -36.29 -6.97 4.06
C GLU A 377 -37.55 -6.94 3.18
N LYS A 378 -37.89 -5.77 2.63
CA LYS A 378 -39.01 -5.61 1.69
C LYS A 378 -38.80 -6.35 0.37
N GLY A 379 -37.55 -6.53 -0.04
CA GLY A 379 -37.18 -7.35 -1.17
C GLY A 379 -37.46 -8.83 -0.92
N PHE A 380 -37.16 -9.33 0.28
CA PHE A 380 -37.42 -10.72 0.66
C PHE A 380 -38.92 -11.04 0.65
N GLU A 381 -39.79 -10.09 1.03
CA GLU A 381 -41.25 -10.23 0.87
C GLU A 381 -41.67 -10.47 -0.59
N ILE A 382 -40.93 -9.90 -1.56
CA ILE A 382 -41.18 -10.15 -2.99
C ILE A 382 -40.78 -11.60 -3.33
N LEU A 383 -39.65 -12.08 -2.83
CA LEU A 383 -39.18 -13.45 -3.09
C LEU A 383 -40.15 -14.51 -2.56
N GLU A 384 -40.84 -14.25 -1.44
CA GLU A 384 -41.86 -15.17 -0.89
C GLU A 384 -43.05 -15.39 -1.83
N ILE A 385 -43.32 -14.42 -2.71
CA ILE A 385 -44.45 -14.45 -3.65
C ILE A 385 -44.03 -15.06 -5.00
N LEU A 386 -42.74 -15.01 -5.34
CA LEU A 386 -42.23 -15.51 -6.61
C LEU A 386 -42.09 -17.04 -6.62
N SER A 387 -42.32 -17.64 -7.79
CA SER A 387 -42.01 -19.05 -8.01
C SER A 387 -40.48 -19.26 -8.09
N LYS A 388 -40.04 -20.49 -7.80
CA LYS A 388 -38.61 -20.87 -7.92
C LYS A 388 -38.01 -20.55 -9.30
N ASN A 389 -38.78 -20.69 -10.38
CA ASN A 389 -38.31 -20.40 -11.72
C ASN A 389 -38.12 -18.89 -11.95
N GLU A 390 -39.00 -18.06 -11.39
CA GLU A 390 -38.88 -16.60 -11.45
C GLU A 390 -37.66 -16.13 -10.66
N ILE A 391 -37.43 -16.69 -9.46
CA ILE A 391 -36.23 -16.41 -8.65
C ILE A 391 -34.95 -16.77 -9.41
N ILE A 392 -34.87 -17.98 -9.98
CA ILE A 392 -33.71 -18.41 -10.80
C ILE A 392 -33.52 -17.47 -12.00
N SER A 393 -34.61 -17.05 -12.64
CA SER A 393 -34.54 -16.12 -13.77
C SER A 393 -34.09 -14.73 -13.36
N LEU A 394 -34.40 -14.29 -12.13
CA LEU A 394 -33.95 -13.02 -11.58
C LEU A 394 -32.46 -13.08 -11.22
N GLN A 395 -32.02 -14.16 -10.57
CA GLN A 395 -30.61 -14.41 -10.25
C GLN A 395 -29.71 -14.36 -11.50
N LYS A 396 -30.14 -15.00 -12.59
CA LYS A 396 -29.41 -14.99 -13.87
C LYS A 396 -29.30 -13.62 -14.53
N GLN A 397 -30.12 -12.65 -14.12
CA GLN A 397 -30.09 -11.30 -14.66
C GLN A 397 -29.16 -10.35 -13.90
N ILE A 398 -28.70 -10.72 -12.70
CA ILE A 398 -27.85 -9.87 -11.86
C ILE A 398 -26.56 -9.50 -12.61
N GLU A 399 -25.76 -10.49 -13.00
CA GLU A 399 -24.47 -10.27 -13.70
C GLU A 399 -24.61 -9.41 -14.97
N PRO A 400 -25.49 -9.73 -15.96
CA PRO A 400 -25.60 -8.91 -17.15
C PRO A 400 -26.13 -7.51 -16.88
N ALA A 401 -26.98 -7.32 -15.86
CA ALA A 401 -27.46 -6.00 -15.48
C ALA A 401 -26.35 -5.14 -14.86
N VAL A 402 -25.51 -5.74 -14.01
CA VAL A 402 -24.35 -5.09 -13.39
C VAL A 402 -23.28 -4.72 -14.41
N ILE A 403 -22.97 -5.62 -15.36
CA ILE A 403 -22.04 -5.32 -16.48
C ILE A 403 -22.56 -4.12 -17.29
N LYS A 404 -23.86 -4.09 -17.59
CA LYS A 404 -24.46 -2.99 -18.36
C LYS A 404 -24.43 -1.67 -17.58
N LEU A 405 -24.63 -1.70 -16.28
CA LEU A 405 -24.51 -0.54 -15.40
C LEU A 405 -23.08 0.00 -15.40
N TYR A 406 -22.08 -0.87 -15.22
CA TYR A 406 -20.66 -0.51 -15.31
C TYR A 406 -20.33 0.16 -16.65
N GLN A 407 -20.73 -0.47 -17.76
CA GLN A 407 -20.48 0.04 -19.11
C GLN A 407 -21.11 1.42 -19.35
N ARG A 408 -22.32 1.68 -18.82
CA ARG A 408 -22.99 2.99 -18.92
C ARG A 408 -22.22 4.05 -18.15
N ASN A 409 -21.96 3.79 -16.86
CA ASN A 409 -21.36 4.76 -15.95
C ASN A 409 -19.89 5.06 -16.33
N ASN A 410 -19.19 4.09 -16.90
CA ASN A 410 -17.79 4.23 -17.30
C ASN A 410 -17.61 4.42 -18.82
N ALA A 411 -18.68 4.73 -19.58
CA ALA A 411 -18.64 4.79 -21.04
C ALA A 411 -17.54 5.72 -21.59
N SER A 412 -17.38 6.91 -21.00
CA SER A 412 -16.36 7.89 -21.39
C SER A 412 -14.93 7.36 -21.16
N TYR A 413 -14.70 6.70 -20.03
CA TYR A 413 -13.42 6.07 -19.70
C TYR A 413 -13.11 4.91 -20.66
N LEU A 414 -14.07 4.01 -20.88
CA LEU A 414 -13.93 2.88 -21.81
C LEU A 414 -13.70 3.33 -23.26
N GLN A 415 -14.32 4.44 -23.68
CA GLN A 415 -14.09 5.04 -24.99
C GLN A 415 -12.67 5.62 -25.12
N SER A 416 -12.09 6.15 -24.04
CA SER A 416 -10.71 6.64 -24.03
C SER A 416 -9.69 5.51 -24.18
N LEU A 417 -9.93 4.35 -23.55
CA LEU A 417 -9.07 3.16 -23.66
C LEU A 417 -9.01 2.64 -25.11
N LYS A 418 -10.17 2.58 -25.79
CA LYS A 418 -10.27 2.12 -27.20
C LYS A 418 -9.55 3.04 -28.20
N LYS A 419 -9.33 4.32 -27.89
CA LYS A 419 -8.56 5.24 -28.77
C LYS A 419 -7.05 5.01 -28.69
N THR A 420 -6.56 4.23 -27.72
CA THR A 420 -5.13 3.97 -27.48
C THR A 420 -4.65 2.67 -28.16
N GLU A 421 -5.13 2.35 -29.36
CA GLU A 421 -4.52 1.27 -30.15
C GLU A 421 -3.15 1.71 -30.69
N THR A 422 -2.13 0.89 -30.45
CA THR A 422 -0.77 1.10 -30.93
C THR A 422 -0.74 1.13 -32.47
N PHE A 423 -0.09 2.14 -33.04
CA PHE A 423 0.08 2.28 -34.48
C PHE A 423 0.71 1.02 -35.10
N LYS A 424 -0.08 0.18 -35.78
CA LYS A 424 0.45 -0.92 -36.59
C LYS A 424 1.14 -0.34 -37.82
N ARG A 425 2.46 -0.45 -37.85
CA ARG A 425 3.28 -0.01 -39.00
C ARG A 425 2.91 -0.85 -40.23
N ASN A 426 2.37 -0.22 -41.28
CA ASN A 426 1.99 -0.88 -42.54
C ASN A 426 3.18 -1.41 -43.36
N GLN A 427 4.42 -1.24 -42.89
CA GLN A 427 5.63 -1.71 -43.57
C GLN A 427 6.46 -2.62 -42.65
N PRO A 428 7.07 -3.68 -43.21
CA PRO A 428 7.90 -4.60 -42.44
C PRO A 428 9.06 -3.86 -41.75
N LYS A 429 9.40 -4.30 -40.54
CA LYS A 429 10.46 -3.71 -39.73
C LYS A 429 11.80 -3.97 -40.43
N VAL A 430 12.40 -2.91 -41.00
CA VAL A 430 13.73 -3.00 -41.63
C VAL A 430 14.74 -3.48 -40.60
N GLY A 431 15.41 -4.58 -40.93
CA GLY A 431 16.40 -5.21 -40.06
C GLY A 431 17.61 -4.29 -39.85
N ARG A 432 18.17 -4.29 -38.62
CA ARG A 432 19.31 -3.44 -38.24
C ARG A 432 20.51 -3.55 -39.22
N ASN A 433 20.69 -4.70 -39.86
CA ASN A 433 21.77 -4.94 -40.83
C ASN A 433 21.34 -4.85 -42.31
N GLU A 434 20.07 -4.60 -42.60
CA GLU A 434 19.54 -4.50 -43.98
C GLU A 434 19.89 -3.14 -44.62
N PRO A 435 19.84 -3.04 -45.96
CA PRO A 435 20.02 -1.77 -46.67
C PRO A 435 19.04 -0.71 -46.16
N CYS A 436 19.54 0.50 -45.91
CA CYS A 436 18.73 1.58 -45.37
C CYS A 436 17.75 2.09 -46.46
N PRO A 437 16.44 2.20 -46.15
CA PRO A 437 15.43 2.60 -47.12
C PRO A 437 15.54 4.07 -47.56
N CYS A 438 16.42 4.89 -46.95
CA CYS A 438 16.66 6.27 -47.38
C CYS A 438 17.49 6.38 -48.68
N GLY A 439 17.91 5.25 -49.26
CA GLY A 439 18.66 5.22 -50.53
C GLY A 439 20.16 5.48 -50.38
N SER A 440 20.69 5.56 -49.14
CA SER A 440 22.11 5.87 -48.89
C SER A 440 23.09 4.75 -49.25
N GLY A 441 22.60 3.55 -49.57
CA GLY A 441 23.42 2.36 -49.83
C GLY A 441 24.10 1.75 -48.58
N LYS A 442 23.91 2.34 -47.38
CA LYS A 442 24.48 1.85 -46.12
C LYS A 442 23.51 0.94 -45.37
N LYS A 443 24.00 0.10 -44.45
CA LYS A 443 23.15 -0.69 -43.54
C LYS A 443 22.36 0.25 -42.61
N TYR A 444 21.11 -0.08 -42.28
CA TYR A 444 20.19 0.76 -41.49
C TYR A 444 20.84 1.27 -40.19
N LYS A 445 21.58 0.39 -39.49
CA LYS A 445 22.32 0.73 -38.26
C LYS A 445 23.44 1.76 -38.37
N LYS A 446 23.91 2.05 -39.57
CA LYS A 446 25.01 3.00 -39.82
C LYS A 446 24.53 4.27 -40.51
N CYS A 447 23.20 4.45 -40.63
CA CYS A 447 22.62 5.55 -41.39
C CYS A 447 21.48 6.25 -40.66
N CYS A 448 20.43 5.53 -40.29
CA CYS A 448 19.22 6.12 -39.71
C CYS A 448 18.91 5.60 -38.30
N LEU A 449 19.68 4.60 -37.84
CA LEU A 449 19.74 4.18 -36.45
C LEU A 449 21.03 4.80 -35.86
N HIS A 450 20.97 6.08 -35.52
CA HIS A 450 22.03 6.72 -34.74
C HIS A 450 21.73 6.55 -33.26
#